data_AF-A0A7D5ZIM1-F1
#
_entry.id   AF-A0A7D5ZIM1-F1
#
_cell.length_a   1.000
_cell.length_b   1.000
_cell.length_c   1.000
_cell.angle_alpha   90.00
_cell.angle_beta   90.00
_cell.angle_gamma   90.00
#
_symmetry.space_group_name_H-M   'P 1'
#
loop_
_entity.id
_entity.type
_entity.pdbx_description
1 polymer ?
#
loop_
_entity_poly.entity_id
_entity_poly.type
_entity_poly.pdbx_seq_one_letter_code
_entity_poly.pdbx_strand_id
1 'polypeptide(L)'
;MSSAAIYADAEVFERKARELLDTMDLASPLERQLEIEDRVEELREDARSIRTRVANSIEHIRNYYGLNLRVGLEVKHDGREGRIVGFAGQYVAVHRDGDEMYVICHATAGMEYPEGVQVGPGPDERFAHLVQAPATEN
;
A
#
# COMPACT_ATOMS: atom_id res chain seq x y z
N MET A 1 -1.48 16.96 5.17
CA MET A 1 -1.96 15.57 5.33
C MET A 1 -0.85 14.65 4.86
N SER A 2 -0.25 13.88 5.77
CA SER A 2 0.87 12.96 5.52
C SER A 2 0.40 11.50 5.36
N SER A 3 -0.34 11.19 4.31
CA SER A 3 0.29 10.61 3.13
C SER A 3 1.36 9.51 3.42
N ALA A 4 1.24 8.67 4.43
CA ALA A 4 1.84 7.32 4.45
C ALA A 4 0.73 6.27 4.22
N ALA A 5 -0.34 6.73 3.57
CA ALA A 5 -1.66 6.65 4.17
C ALA A 5 -2.50 5.51 3.59
N ILE A 6 -2.39 5.19 2.31
CA ILE A 6 -3.48 4.41 1.69
C ILE A 6 -3.56 2.96 2.19
N TYR A 7 -2.46 2.26 2.53
CA TYR A 7 -2.59 0.92 3.13
C TYR A 7 -2.58 0.96 4.67
N ALA A 8 -1.75 1.82 5.26
CA ALA A 8 -1.67 1.99 6.71
C ALA A 8 -3.00 2.50 7.30
N ASP A 9 -3.79 3.26 6.56
CA ASP A 9 -5.10 3.76 7.01
C ASP A 9 -6.07 2.61 7.23
N ALA A 10 -6.07 1.57 6.39
CA ALA A 10 -6.94 0.40 6.59
C ALA A 10 -6.61 -0.32 7.91
N GLU A 11 -5.33 -0.48 8.24
CA GLU A 11 -4.90 -1.08 9.51
C GLU A 11 -5.26 -0.19 10.71
N VAL A 12 -5.18 1.14 10.55
CA VAL A 12 -5.60 2.10 11.57
C VAL A 12 -7.10 1.99 11.84
N PHE A 13 -7.93 1.90 10.81
CA PHE A 13 -9.38 1.74 10.96
C PHE A 13 -9.74 0.42 11.66
N GLU A 14 -9.07 -0.68 11.29
CA GLU A 14 -9.27 -1.99 11.93
C GLU A 14 -8.82 -2.00 13.39
N ARG A 15 -7.71 -1.35 13.70
CA ARG A 15 -7.25 -1.18 15.08
C ARG A 15 -8.27 -0.38 15.89
N LYS A 16 -8.78 0.74 15.36
CA LYS A 16 -9.83 1.54 16.03
C LYS A 16 -11.11 0.73 16.24
N ALA A 17 -11.51 -0.09 15.27
CA ALA A 17 -12.68 -0.96 15.39
C ALA A 17 -12.49 -1.97 16.53
N ARG A 18 -11.29 -2.56 16.65
CA ARG A 18 -10.94 -3.46 17.75
C ARG A 18 -10.94 -2.75 19.10
N GLU A 19 -10.27 -1.59 19.18
CA GLU A 19 -10.24 -0.77 20.40
C GLU A 19 -11.66 -0.40 20.85
N LEU A 20 -12.56 -0.07 19.91
CA LEU A 20 -13.93 0.28 20.25
C LEU A 20 -14.74 -0.92 20.78
N LEU A 21 -14.56 -2.12 20.20
CA LEU A 21 -15.12 -3.36 20.74
C LEU A 21 -14.57 -3.67 22.14
N ASP A 22 -13.29 -3.41 22.39
CA ASP A 22 -12.67 -3.62 23.71
C ASP A 22 -13.26 -2.69 24.78
N THR A 23 -13.84 -1.55 24.38
CA THR A 23 -14.60 -0.66 25.30
C THR A 23 -16.03 -1.09 25.55
N MET A 24 -16.53 -2.12 24.84
CA MET A 24 -17.91 -2.58 24.98
C MET A 24 -18.07 -3.40 26.27
N ASP A 25 -18.67 -2.79 27.28
CA ASP A 25 -19.12 -3.50 28.47
C ASP A 25 -20.49 -4.13 28.21
N LEU A 26 -20.60 -5.46 28.40
CA LEU A 26 -21.86 -6.20 28.24
C LEU A 26 -22.91 -5.81 29.28
N ALA A 27 -22.53 -5.13 30.36
CA ALA A 27 -23.45 -4.55 31.33
C ALA A 27 -24.00 -3.17 30.88
N SER A 28 -23.50 -2.60 29.78
CA SER A 28 -23.99 -1.33 29.22
C SER A 28 -25.44 -1.45 28.75
N PRO A 29 -26.22 -0.34 28.72
CA PRO A 29 -27.52 -0.31 28.05
C PRO A 29 -27.43 -0.76 26.59
N LEU A 30 -28.46 -1.43 26.08
CA LEU A 30 -28.50 -1.97 24.71
C LEU A 30 -28.25 -0.89 23.65
N GLU A 31 -28.80 0.32 23.83
CA GLU A 31 -28.60 1.45 22.90
C GLU A 31 -27.10 1.78 22.74
N ARG A 32 -26.35 1.77 23.85
CA ARG A 32 -24.90 2.01 23.84
C ARG A 32 -24.13 0.91 23.11
N GLN A 33 -24.58 -0.34 23.24
CA GLN A 33 -23.99 -1.48 22.54
C GLN A 33 -24.22 -1.33 21.03
N LEU A 34 -25.45 -1.00 20.61
CA LEU A 34 -25.79 -0.78 19.21
C LEU A 34 -25.00 0.39 18.59
N GLU A 35 -24.82 1.51 19.30
CA GLU A 35 -23.98 2.63 18.84
C GLU A 35 -22.53 2.20 18.58
N ILE A 36 -21.97 1.36 19.47
CA ILE A 36 -20.61 0.83 19.33
C ILE A 36 -20.55 -0.09 18.12
N GLU A 37 -21.51 -1.01 17.97
CA GLU A 37 -21.59 -1.95 16.84
C GLU A 37 -21.67 -1.22 15.49
N ASP A 38 -22.55 -0.22 15.37
CA ASP A 38 -22.69 0.60 14.16
C ASP A 38 -21.37 1.29 13.81
N ARG A 39 -20.71 1.88 14.80
CA ARG A 39 -19.43 2.57 14.59
C ARG A 39 -18.30 1.61 14.23
N VAL A 40 -18.30 0.40 14.81
CA VAL A 40 -17.36 -0.67 14.45
C VAL A 40 -17.55 -1.09 13.00
N GLU A 41 -18.80 -1.24 12.55
CA GLU A 41 -19.09 -1.64 11.18
C GLU A 41 -18.68 -0.55 10.18
N GLU A 42 -18.93 0.73 10.47
CA GLU A 42 -18.46 1.86 9.67
C GLU A 42 -16.92 1.83 9.50
N LEU A 43 -16.17 1.66 10.59
CA LEU A 43 -14.70 1.58 10.56
C LEU A 43 -14.22 0.37 9.73
N ARG A 44 -14.90 -0.76 9.82
CA ARG A 44 -14.58 -1.96 9.01
C ARG A 44 -14.91 -1.75 7.54
N GLU A 45 -16.00 -1.08 7.23
CA GLU A 45 -16.36 -0.73 5.85
C GLU A 45 -15.31 0.19 5.21
N ASP A 46 -14.86 1.21 5.95
CA ASP A 46 -13.78 2.10 5.51
C ASP A 46 -12.50 1.29 5.22
N ALA A 47 -12.09 0.41 6.13
CA ALA A 47 -10.94 -0.46 5.93
C ALA A 47 -11.09 -1.37 4.70
N ARG A 48 -12.26 -1.97 4.48
CA ARG A 48 -12.57 -2.80 3.30
C ARG A 48 -12.51 -1.98 2.00
N SER A 49 -13.07 -0.77 2.02
CA SER A 49 -13.08 0.14 0.86
C SER A 49 -11.65 0.51 0.45
N ILE A 50 -10.81 0.82 1.43
CA ILE A 50 -9.40 1.15 1.21
C ILE A 50 -8.62 -0.05 0.66
N ARG A 51 -8.76 -1.24 1.27
CA ARG A 51 -8.10 -2.47 0.79
C ARG A 51 -8.49 -2.80 -0.65
N THR A 52 -9.76 -2.66 -0.99
CA THR A 52 -10.27 -2.88 -2.36
C THR A 52 -9.60 -1.92 -3.35
N ARG A 53 -9.51 -0.62 -3.02
CA ARG A 53 -8.84 0.37 -3.87
C ARG A 53 -7.36 0.06 -4.08
N VAL A 54 -6.66 -0.37 -3.02
CA VAL A 54 -5.25 -0.78 -3.11
C VAL A 54 -5.10 -2.02 -3.97
N ALA A 55 -5.92 -3.06 -3.75
CA ALA A 55 -5.90 -4.29 -4.54
C ALA A 55 -6.10 -4.01 -6.03
N ASN A 56 -7.09 -3.17 -6.37
CA ASN A 56 -7.34 -2.76 -7.76
C ASN A 56 -6.17 -1.99 -8.37
N SER A 57 -5.48 -1.16 -7.57
CA SER A 57 -4.29 -0.41 -8.03
C SER A 57 -3.12 -1.36 -8.31
N ILE A 58 -2.86 -2.31 -7.41
CA ILE A 58 -1.82 -3.33 -7.59
C ILE A 58 -2.13 -4.19 -8.81
N GLU A 59 -3.37 -4.65 -8.96
CA GLU A 59 -3.81 -5.42 -10.12
C GLU A 59 -3.64 -4.63 -11.41
N HIS A 60 -4.02 -3.36 -11.43
CA HIS A 60 -3.82 -2.49 -12.59
C HIS A 60 -2.33 -2.37 -12.96
N ILE A 61 -1.46 -2.09 -11.98
CA ILE A 61 -0.02 -1.96 -12.19
C ILE A 61 0.57 -3.28 -12.72
N ARG A 62 0.15 -4.41 -12.15
CA ARG A 62 0.58 -5.74 -12.56
C ARG A 62 0.12 -6.06 -13.98
N ASN A 63 -1.14 -5.80 -14.30
CA ASN A 63 -1.70 -6.16 -15.60
C ASN A 63 -1.19 -5.25 -16.72
N TYR A 64 -0.92 -3.97 -16.43
CA TYR A 64 -0.55 -2.98 -17.44
C TYR A 64 0.97 -2.79 -17.60
N TYR A 65 1.73 -2.80 -16.50
CA TYR A 65 3.19 -2.63 -16.51
C TYR A 65 3.94 -3.95 -16.26
N GLY A 66 3.23 -5.02 -15.94
CA GLY A 66 3.84 -6.28 -15.51
C GLY A 66 4.29 -6.27 -14.05
N LEU A 67 4.45 -5.12 -13.39
CA LEU A 67 5.16 -5.06 -12.10
C LEU A 67 4.36 -5.70 -10.94
N ASN A 68 4.93 -6.75 -10.33
CA ASN A 68 4.37 -7.37 -9.12
C ASN A 68 4.86 -6.66 -7.86
N LEU A 69 4.22 -5.52 -7.54
CA LEU A 69 4.61 -4.66 -6.42
C LEU A 69 3.81 -4.98 -5.14
N ARG A 70 4.39 -4.65 -3.99
CA ARG A 70 3.74 -4.77 -2.68
C ARG A 70 4.17 -3.64 -1.74
N VAL A 71 3.33 -3.34 -0.75
CA VAL A 71 3.72 -2.46 0.36
C VAL A 71 4.89 -3.10 1.10
N GLY A 72 5.85 -2.28 1.53
CA GLY A 72 7.07 -2.73 2.19
C GLY A 72 8.20 -3.11 1.25
N LEU A 73 7.97 -3.13 -0.06
CA LEU A 73 9.02 -3.39 -1.06
C LEU A 73 10.03 -2.24 -1.08
N GLU A 74 11.31 -2.59 -1.00
CA GLU A 74 12.43 -1.65 -1.15
C GLU A 74 12.63 -1.32 -2.64
N VAL A 75 12.87 -0.05 -2.93
CA VAL A 75 12.93 0.50 -4.29
C VAL A 75 13.85 1.72 -4.31
N LYS A 76 14.33 2.13 -5.49
CA LYS A 76 14.89 3.46 -5.69
C LYS A 76 13.94 4.32 -6.48
N HIS A 77 13.86 5.60 -6.11
CA HIS A 77 13.12 6.62 -6.86
C HIS A 77 14.00 7.86 -7.05
N ASP A 78 14.35 8.17 -8.30
CA ASP A 78 15.35 9.18 -8.70
C ASP A 78 16.72 8.94 -8.05
N GLY A 79 17.18 7.68 -8.06
CA GLY A 79 18.48 7.28 -7.49
C GLY A 79 18.57 7.30 -5.96
N ARG A 80 17.46 7.60 -5.26
CA ARG A 80 17.38 7.56 -3.79
C ARG A 80 16.66 6.31 -3.31
N GLU A 81 17.25 5.61 -2.36
CA GLU A 81 16.64 4.44 -1.70
C GLU A 81 15.35 4.84 -0.96
N GLY A 82 14.42 3.89 -0.90
CA GLY A 82 13.18 4.04 -0.18
C GLY A 82 12.33 2.78 -0.21
N ARG A 83 11.08 2.94 0.26
CA ARG A 83 10.14 1.83 0.41
C ARG A 83 8.74 2.21 -0.03
N ILE A 84 8.06 1.31 -0.71
CA ILE A 84 6.64 1.49 -1.07
C ILE A 84 5.79 1.44 0.20
N VAL A 85 5.02 2.49 0.46
CA VAL A 85 4.08 2.60 1.59
C VAL A 85 2.61 2.63 1.16
N GLY A 86 2.32 2.68 -0.14
CA GLY A 86 0.95 2.62 -0.64
C GLY A 86 0.82 2.67 -2.15
N PHE A 87 -0.43 2.64 -2.62
CA PHE A 87 -0.80 2.63 -4.03
C PHE A 87 -2.00 3.55 -4.28
N ALA A 88 -2.00 4.24 -5.42
CA ALA A 88 -3.09 5.10 -5.86
C ALA A 88 -3.26 5.01 -7.39
N GLY A 89 -4.03 4.02 -7.87
CA GLY A 89 -4.18 3.77 -9.30
C GLY A 89 -2.85 3.33 -9.93
N GLN A 90 -2.35 4.10 -10.89
CA GLN A 90 -1.05 3.88 -11.56
C GLN A 90 0.16 4.41 -10.77
N TYR A 91 -0.07 5.05 -9.63
CA TYR A 91 0.97 5.67 -8.82
C TYR A 91 1.31 4.83 -7.59
N VAL A 92 2.59 4.88 -7.23
CA VAL A 92 3.13 4.31 -5.98
C VAL A 92 3.52 5.44 -5.04
N ALA A 93 3.34 5.16 -3.76
CA ALA A 93 3.71 6.02 -2.67
C ALA A 93 5.03 5.51 -2.09
N VAL A 94 6.12 6.27 -2.20
CA VAL A 94 7.47 5.87 -1.79
C VAL A 94 7.96 6.75 -0.65
N HIS A 95 8.27 6.13 0.49
CA HIS A 95 8.98 6.81 1.57
C HIS A 95 10.48 6.66 1.33
N ARG A 96 11.14 7.75 0.94
CA ARG A 96 12.58 7.78 0.71
C ARG A 96 13.33 7.83 2.03
N ASP A 97 14.51 7.24 2.07
CA ASP A 97 15.33 7.24 3.28
C ASP A 97 15.78 8.68 3.61
N GLY A 98 15.55 9.08 4.87
CA GLY A 98 15.87 10.41 5.39
C GLY A 98 14.83 11.50 5.10
N ASP A 99 13.77 11.22 4.33
CA ASP A 99 12.67 12.17 4.14
C ASP A 99 11.65 12.03 5.29
N GLU A 100 11.04 13.15 5.72
CA GLU A 100 9.96 13.14 6.72
C GLU A 100 8.60 12.69 6.13
N MET A 101 8.46 12.86 4.82
CA MET A 101 7.24 12.66 4.07
C MET A 101 7.53 11.77 2.88
N TYR A 102 6.55 10.98 2.48
CA TYR A 102 6.67 10.20 1.25
C TYR A 102 6.56 11.07 -0.01
N VAL A 103 6.75 10.45 -1.17
CA VAL A 103 6.44 11.03 -2.48
C VAL A 103 5.50 10.10 -3.24
N ILE A 104 4.56 10.67 -4.00
CA ILE A 104 3.71 9.93 -4.93
C ILE A 104 4.36 10.04 -6.31
N CYS A 105 4.69 8.91 -6.93
CA CYS A 105 5.29 8.85 -8.25
C CYS A 105 4.66 7.77 -9.12
N HIS A 106 4.83 7.88 -10.43
CA HIS A 106 4.33 6.86 -11.36
C HIS A 106 5.12 5.56 -11.19
N ALA A 107 4.47 4.41 -11.29
CA ALA A 107 5.11 3.10 -11.08
C ALA A 107 6.27 2.78 -12.06
N THR A 108 6.52 3.62 -13.06
CA THR A 108 7.60 3.43 -14.05
C THR A 108 8.51 4.64 -14.23
N ALA A 109 8.21 5.78 -13.59
CA ALA A 109 8.96 7.01 -13.83
C ALA A 109 10.02 7.19 -12.75
N GLY A 110 11.30 7.19 -13.13
CA GLY A 110 12.42 7.36 -12.19
C GLY A 110 12.54 6.22 -11.17
N MET A 111 11.87 5.09 -11.41
CA MET A 111 11.82 3.95 -10.48
C MET A 111 12.86 2.90 -10.86
N GLU A 112 13.52 2.33 -9.86
CA GLU A 112 14.28 1.09 -9.98
C GLU A 112 13.78 0.11 -8.94
N TYR A 113 13.52 -1.12 -9.39
CA TYR A 113 13.03 -2.20 -8.56
C TYR A 113 14.13 -3.25 -8.34
N PRO A 114 14.15 -3.90 -7.17
CA PRO A 114 15.12 -4.94 -6.87
C PRO A 114 14.93 -6.15 -7.80
N GLU A 115 15.99 -6.93 -7.93
CA GLU A 115 15.97 -8.19 -8.67
C GLU A 115 14.87 -9.13 -8.20
N GLY A 116 14.29 -9.87 -9.14
CA GLY A 116 13.24 -10.84 -8.86
C GLY A 116 11.84 -10.24 -8.67
N VAL A 117 11.67 -8.91 -8.76
CA VAL A 117 10.34 -8.30 -8.92
C VAL A 117 9.76 -8.74 -10.26
N GLN A 118 8.77 -9.63 -10.19
CA GLN A 118 8.21 -10.28 -11.37
C GLN A 118 7.49 -9.26 -12.27
N VAL A 119 7.84 -9.26 -13.55
CA VAL A 119 7.17 -8.50 -14.62
C VAL A 119 6.21 -9.46 -15.35
N GLY A 120 4.93 -9.51 -14.95
CA GLY A 120 3.82 -10.13 -15.68
C GLY A 120 4.01 -11.60 -16.06
N PRO A 121 3.19 -12.15 -16.98
CA PRO A 121 3.41 -13.49 -17.56
C PRO A 121 4.60 -13.55 -18.54
N GLY A 122 5.54 -12.63 -18.43
CA GLY A 122 6.72 -12.49 -19.26
C GLY A 122 7.19 -11.03 -19.24
N PRO A 123 8.49 -10.75 -19.42
CA PRO A 123 8.96 -9.38 -19.56
C PRO A 123 8.32 -8.80 -20.81
N ASP A 124 7.34 -7.92 -20.64
CA ASP A 124 7.14 -6.92 -21.67
C ASP A 124 8.46 -6.15 -21.73
N GLU A 125 9.26 -6.39 -22.78
CA GLU A 125 10.63 -5.90 -22.92
C GLU A 125 10.73 -4.39 -22.65
N ARG A 126 9.63 -3.66 -22.88
CA ARG A 126 9.50 -2.23 -22.63
C ARG A 126 9.77 -1.84 -21.18
N PHE A 127 9.57 -2.72 -20.20
CA PHE A 127 9.75 -2.41 -18.77
C PHE A 127 10.91 -3.16 -18.10
N ALA A 128 11.62 -4.02 -18.84
CA ALA A 128 12.76 -4.78 -18.29
C ALA A 128 13.84 -3.87 -17.70
N HIS A 129 14.02 -2.67 -18.25
CA HIS A 129 15.00 -1.68 -17.79
C HIS A 129 14.71 -1.12 -16.38
N LEU A 130 13.51 -1.33 -15.82
CA LEU A 130 13.15 -0.86 -14.48
C LEU A 130 13.62 -1.81 -13.37
N VAL A 131 13.93 -3.07 -13.71
CA VAL A 131 14.41 -4.06 -12.75
C VAL A 131 15.93 -4.08 -12.80
N GLN A 132 16.58 -3.98 -11.64
CA GLN A 132 18.03 -4.09 -11.57
C GLN A 132 18.47 -5.44 -12.17
N ALA A 133 19.49 -5.41 -13.03
CA ALA A 133 20.08 -6.62 -13.59
C ALA A 133 21.04 -7.25 -12.57
N PRO A 134 21.22 -8.59 -12.57
CA PRO A 134 22.21 -9.25 -11.72
C PRO A 134 23.55 -8.56 -11.89
N ALA A 135 24.11 -8.10 -10.78
CA ALA A 135 25.50 -7.73 -10.72
C ALA A 135 26.30 -8.96 -11.18
N THR A 136 26.78 -8.96 -12.42
CA THR A 136 27.74 -9.95 -12.89
C THR A 136 28.98 -9.80 -12.02
N GLU A 137 29.10 -10.65 -11.01
CA GLU A 137 30.33 -10.88 -10.28
C GLU A 137 31.39 -11.28 -11.31
N ASN A 138 32.42 -10.43 -11.44
CA ASN A 138 33.63 -10.66 -12.23
C ASN A 138 34.74 -11.11 -11.29
#